data_AF-A0A2T7NPI2-F1
#
_entry.id   AF-A0A2T7NPI2-F1
#
_cell.length_a   1.000
_cell.length_b   1.000
_cell.length_c   1.000
_cell.angle_alpha   90.00
_cell.angle_beta   90.00
_cell.angle_gamma   90.00
#
_symmetry.space_group_name_H-M   'P 1'
#
loop_
_entity.id
_entity.type
_entity.pdbx_description
1 polymer ?
#
loop_
_entity_poly.entity_id
_entity_poly.type
_entity_poly.pdbx_seq_one_letter_code
_entity_poly.pdbx_strand_id
1 'polypeptide(L)'
;MSVKQEVFIKSYRESQPRGDLHKSEPDLNSPRHTQTPRRLSVSSQSSLDSEGLAVADQHSHWKEVDLDDDIETLLDTSESIPPYDVTGKTTYERACVKVGVTPARCLLRKLDKGRALDLKHYGLGPRSVIPVTMALMINRCITEINLRGNCLGASGMACIQTMMEDNNTIIHIVQPGANNLRSEGATHVARMIGTNKTLRVLDISENGFVDADAVCLARAVENHSRLTVLNLSHNAFGDPSAACFSHMIAENGVLEDLNLSWNHFRVKGAQELGDGLAENESLKSFNMSWNGAEDKGTEAVGMALNQNSTLQHIDLTSNRISSKGFLTLLKALPHNEALRSIRVGRNNISTEGAKVAVAFLKTIRNLALHLLDLSDIILNSSIKPLLEELKQMHPDLQISYGYTDSYGKHKMRSYDMVAEALSTMQSFCQENKIQLVEMFARFDADGSTSLTREEFNEGLKEAKIPLTTQHVDKLIEELDKDGDKEIDFSELVIGAGQKSERKAKKLTMKL
;
A
#
# COMPACT_ATOMS: atom_id res chain seq x y z
N MET A 1 -31.94 34.48 -10.30
CA MET A 1 -31.13 35.67 -10.64
C MET A 1 -31.41 36.76 -9.62
N SER A 2 -30.41 37.14 -8.83
CA SER A 2 -30.51 38.24 -7.88
C SER A 2 -29.33 39.18 -8.09
N VAL A 3 -29.66 40.47 -8.14
CA VAL A 3 -28.91 41.68 -8.54
C VAL A 3 -27.68 41.98 -7.64
N LYS A 4 -27.16 41.00 -6.88
CA LYS A 4 -26.03 41.18 -5.96
C LYS A 4 -24.66 40.77 -6.54
N GLN A 5 -24.60 40.15 -7.72
CA GLN A 5 -23.33 39.78 -8.36
C GLN A 5 -22.74 40.89 -9.27
N GLU A 6 -23.53 41.86 -9.72
CA GLU A 6 -23.02 42.93 -10.61
C GLU A 6 -22.21 44.03 -9.90
N VAL A 7 -22.33 44.16 -8.57
CA VAL A 7 -21.63 45.22 -7.83
C VAL A 7 -20.19 44.86 -7.50
N PHE A 8 -19.83 43.57 -7.45
CA PHE A 8 -18.48 43.14 -7.07
C PHE A 8 -17.47 43.23 -8.23
N ILE A 9 -17.93 43.09 -9.49
CA ILE A 9 -17.08 43.13 -10.68
C ILE A 9 -16.63 44.55 -11.03
N LYS A 10 -17.36 45.59 -10.59
CA LYS A 10 -16.96 46.99 -10.82
C LYS A 10 -15.83 47.47 -9.91
N SER A 11 -15.70 46.93 -8.70
CA SER A 11 -14.66 47.34 -7.74
C SER A 11 -13.26 46.80 -8.08
N TYR A 12 -13.16 45.72 -8.87
CA TYR A 12 -11.89 45.05 -9.14
C TYR A 12 -11.17 45.59 -10.39
N ARG A 13 -11.87 46.33 -11.27
CA ARG A 13 -11.30 46.92 -12.50
C ARG A 13 -10.63 48.27 -12.31
N GLU A 14 -10.77 48.92 -11.15
CA GLU A 14 -10.21 50.26 -10.89
C GLU A 14 -8.87 50.25 -10.15
N SER A 15 -8.39 49.07 -9.74
CA SER A 15 -7.14 48.93 -8.99
C SER A 15 -6.19 47.98 -9.71
N GLN A 16 -5.51 48.45 -10.77
CA GLN A 16 -4.12 48.11 -11.13
C GLN A 16 -3.61 49.01 -12.28
N PRO A 17 -2.32 49.42 -12.27
CA PRO A 17 -1.81 50.51 -13.09
C PRO A 17 -1.49 50.10 -14.53
N ARG A 18 -1.70 51.04 -15.46
CA ARG A 18 -1.37 50.92 -16.90
C ARG A 18 0.15 50.96 -17.11
N GLY A 19 0.67 50.03 -17.91
CA GLY A 19 2.02 50.08 -18.48
C GLY A 19 1.96 49.85 -19.99
N ASP A 20 2.42 50.83 -20.75
CA ASP A 20 2.29 50.96 -22.21
C ASP A 20 3.16 49.99 -23.02
N LEU A 21 2.60 49.51 -24.13
CA LEU A 21 3.33 48.89 -25.24
C LEU A 21 3.52 49.95 -26.34
N HIS A 22 4.74 50.12 -26.85
CA HIS A 22 4.90 50.52 -28.25
C HIS A 22 6.13 49.88 -28.94
N LYS A 23 5.82 49.36 -30.14
CA LYS A 23 6.60 48.57 -31.09
C LYS A 23 7.71 49.38 -31.81
N SER A 24 8.74 48.69 -32.28
CA SER A 24 9.29 48.86 -33.64
C SER A 24 10.24 47.72 -34.05
N GLU A 25 10.08 47.26 -35.28
CA GLU A 25 10.95 46.39 -36.11
C GLU A 25 11.21 47.19 -37.42
N PRO A 26 12.08 46.77 -38.37
CA PRO A 26 13.17 45.78 -38.37
C PRO A 26 14.45 46.32 -39.07
N ASP A 27 15.52 45.51 -39.19
CA ASP A 27 16.49 45.70 -40.31
C ASP A 27 17.30 44.44 -40.69
N LEU A 28 17.56 44.35 -42.00
CA LEU A 28 18.24 43.28 -42.75
C LEU A 28 19.78 43.34 -42.67
N ASN A 29 20.46 42.20 -42.47
CA ASN A 29 21.62 41.78 -43.29
C ASN A 29 22.17 40.38 -42.93
N SER A 30 22.44 39.59 -43.98
CA SER A 30 23.12 38.28 -44.02
C SER A 30 24.67 38.40 -43.90
N PRO A 31 25.55 37.34 -44.02
CA PRO A 31 25.30 35.92 -44.31
C PRO A 31 26.17 34.85 -43.56
N ARG A 32 25.67 33.59 -43.64
CA ARG A 32 26.34 32.27 -43.80
C ARG A 32 27.82 32.08 -43.37
N HIS A 33 28.06 31.00 -42.60
CA HIS A 33 29.16 30.07 -42.88
C HIS A 33 28.81 28.62 -42.51
N THR A 34 28.88 27.77 -43.54
CA THR A 34 28.85 26.31 -43.57
C THR A 34 30.15 25.71 -43.02
N GLN A 35 30.09 24.55 -42.33
CA GLN A 35 31.08 23.47 -42.49
C GLN A 35 30.63 22.17 -41.77
N THR A 36 30.25 21.17 -42.58
CA THR A 36 30.63 19.75 -42.38
C THR A 36 31.75 19.48 -43.39
N PRO A 37 32.72 18.56 -43.17
CA PRO A 37 32.51 17.11 -43.41
C PRO A 37 33.40 16.24 -42.44
N ARG A 38 33.53 14.91 -42.44
CA ARG A 38 33.51 13.88 -43.49
C ARG A 38 33.56 12.50 -42.80
N ARG A 39 32.83 11.52 -43.36
CA ARG A 39 32.97 10.08 -43.08
C ARG A 39 34.28 9.51 -43.63
N LEU A 40 34.83 8.51 -42.94
CA LEU A 40 35.58 7.40 -43.55
C LEU A 40 34.95 6.08 -43.11
N SER A 41 34.77 5.20 -44.09
CA SER A 41 34.15 3.88 -44.06
C SER A 41 35.18 2.84 -44.51
N VAL A 42 35.16 1.61 -43.97
CA VAL A 42 35.46 0.29 -44.59
C VAL A 42 35.20 -0.76 -43.49
N SER A 43 34.04 -1.46 -43.45
CA SER A 43 33.76 -2.87 -43.85
C SER A 43 34.64 -3.93 -43.14
N SER A 44 34.15 -5.06 -42.60
CA SER A 44 33.06 -5.96 -43.03
C SER A 44 32.83 -7.10 -42.00
N GLN A 45 31.55 -7.51 -41.82
CA GLN A 45 30.95 -8.87 -41.64
C GLN A 45 31.56 -9.85 -40.58
N SER A 46 30.83 -10.62 -39.75
CA SER A 46 29.52 -11.29 -39.85
C SER A 46 29.03 -11.86 -38.48
N SER A 47 27.71 -12.10 -38.39
CA SER A 47 26.97 -13.11 -37.57
C SER A 47 27.16 -13.10 -36.05
N LEU A 48 26.21 -12.49 -35.32
CA LEU A 48 25.05 -13.13 -34.65
C LEU A 48 25.42 -13.69 -33.27
N ASP A 49 25.30 -12.84 -32.25
CA ASP A 49 24.96 -13.23 -30.88
C ASP A 49 24.17 -12.12 -30.18
N SER A 50 23.33 -12.58 -29.26
CA SER A 50 22.33 -11.91 -28.45
C SER A 50 22.85 -10.81 -27.52
N GLU A 51 22.11 -9.72 -27.34
CA GLU A 51 22.20 -8.90 -26.13
C GLU A 51 20.96 -8.02 -25.88
N GLY A 52 20.43 -8.10 -24.66
CA GLY A 52 19.82 -7.01 -23.89
C GLY A 52 18.57 -6.33 -24.47
N LEU A 53 17.38 -6.75 -24.01
CA LEU A 53 16.21 -5.86 -23.96
C LEU A 53 16.45 -4.77 -22.91
N ALA A 54 17.24 -3.77 -23.30
CA ALA A 54 17.24 -2.45 -22.67
C ALA A 54 15.85 -1.85 -22.87
N VAL A 55 15.10 -1.71 -21.78
CA VAL A 55 13.88 -0.90 -21.77
C VAL A 55 14.33 0.53 -22.01
N ALA A 56 14.24 0.95 -23.26
CA ALA A 56 14.52 2.31 -23.68
C ALA A 56 13.67 3.25 -22.83
N ASP A 57 14.38 4.12 -22.12
CA ASP A 57 13.88 5.29 -21.42
C ASP A 57 13.18 6.19 -22.45
N GLN A 58 11.92 5.90 -22.72
CA GLN A 58 11.02 6.84 -23.37
C GLN A 58 10.60 7.85 -22.30
N HIS A 59 11.52 8.75 -21.95
CA HIS A 59 11.17 10.12 -21.62
C HIS A 59 10.53 10.73 -22.88
N SER A 60 9.30 10.32 -23.18
CA SER A 60 8.39 11.14 -23.95
C SER A 60 8.19 12.38 -23.10
N HIS A 61 8.87 13.44 -23.48
CA HIS A 61 8.67 14.79 -23.01
C HIS A 61 7.24 15.19 -23.38
N TRP A 62 6.25 14.70 -22.62
CA TRP A 62 4.96 15.32 -22.54
C TRP A 62 5.25 16.67 -21.92
N LYS A 63 5.34 17.71 -22.75
CA LYS A 63 5.07 19.05 -22.26
C LYS A 63 3.69 18.95 -21.62
N GLU A 64 3.64 19.11 -20.29
CA GLU A 64 2.43 19.56 -19.61
C GLU A 64 1.95 20.74 -20.44
N VAL A 65 0.88 20.51 -21.20
CA VAL A 65 0.16 21.60 -21.83
C VAL A 65 -0.47 22.30 -20.64
N ASP A 66 -0.15 23.58 -20.44
CA ASP A 66 -0.75 24.44 -19.42
C ASP A 66 -2.27 24.38 -19.56
N LEU A 67 -2.89 23.41 -18.88
CA LEU A 67 -4.32 23.15 -18.96
C LEU A 67 -5.07 24.04 -17.97
N ASP A 68 -4.40 24.69 -17.02
CA ASP A 68 -5.04 25.46 -15.96
C ASP A 68 -5.80 26.68 -16.50
N ASP A 69 -5.22 27.41 -17.46
CA ASP A 69 -5.89 28.56 -18.12
C ASP A 69 -7.04 28.10 -19.05
N ASP A 70 -6.94 26.89 -19.60
CA ASP A 70 -7.96 26.31 -20.48
C ASP A 70 -9.08 25.60 -19.70
N ILE A 71 -8.85 25.12 -18.48
CA ILE A 71 -9.84 24.36 -17.69
C ILE A 71 -11.04 25.24 -17.33
N GLU A 72 -10.84 26.47 -16.86
CA GLU A 72 -11.96 27.39 -16.58
C GLU A 72 -12.76 27.70 -17.84
N THR A 73 -12.08 27.96 -18.96
CA THR A 73 -12.73 28.21 -20.26
C THR A 73 -13.48 26.98 -20.78
N LEU A 74 -12.94 25.78 -20.55
CA LEU A 74 -13.59 24.53 -20.92
C LEU A 74 -14.82 24.31 -20.06
N LEU A 75 -14.70 24.46 -18.73
CA LEU A 75 -15.76 24.31 -17.72
C LEU A 75 -16.83 25.41 -17.75
N ASP A 76 -16.63 26.51 -18.48
CA ASP A 76 -17.65 27.56 -18.63
C ASP A 76 -18.94 27.03 -19.29
N THR A 77 -20.03 27.12 -18.53
CA THR A 77 -21.39 26.67 -18.88
C THR A 77 -22.29 27.81 -19.38
N SER A 78 -21.72 28.97 -19.72
CA SER A 78 -22.45 30.15 -20.22
C SER A 78 -23.26 29.90 -21.50
N GLU A 79 -23.04 28.79 -22.22
CA GLU A 79 -23.91 28.33 -23.30
C GLU A 79 -25.15 27.57 -22.80
N SER A 80 -26.34 27.99 -23.27
CA SER A 80 -27.66 27.56 -22.80
C SER A 80 -27.80 26.05 -22.54
N ILE A 81 -27.98 25.71 -21.26
CA ILE A 81 -28.43 24.39 -20.79
C ILE A 81 -29.76 24.09 -21.51
N PRO A 82 -29.91 22.95 -22.22
CA PRO A 82 -31.19 22.59 -22.80
C PRO A 82 -32.22 22.45 -21.67
N PRO A 83 -33.48 22.86 -21.90
CA PRO A 83 -34.45 23.03 -20.81
C PRO A 83 -34.83 21.75 -20.03
N TYR A 84 -34.30 20.56 -20.39
CA TYR A 84 -34.69 19.28 -19.81
C TYR A 84 -33.58 18.18 -19.86
N ASP A 85 -32.34 18.49 -19.45
CA ASP A 85 -31.32 17.42 -19.24
C ASP A 85 -30.99 17.19 -17.77
N VAL A 86 -31.94 16.56 -17.07
CA VAL A 86 -31.79 16.17 -15.66
C VAL A 86 -30.71 15.08 -15.47
N THR A 87 -30.35 14.38 -16.56
CA THR A 87 -29.41 13.25 -16.56
C THR A 87 -27.97 13.65 -16.88
N GLY A 88 -27.74 14.84 -17.44
CA GLY A 88 -26.42 15.31 -17.88
C GLY A 88 -25.89 14.63 -19.16
N LYS A 89 -26.70 13.85 -19.88
CA LYS A 89 -26.25 13.11 -21.08
C LYS A 89 -25.97 14.03 -22.27
N THR A 90 -26.86 14.97 -22.53
CA THR A 90 -26.71 15.91 -23.64
C THR A 90 -25.56 16.87 -23.37
N THR A 91 -25.33 17.23 -22.10
CA THR A 91 -24.15 17.98 -21.66
C THR A 91 -22.87 17.16 -21.88
N TYR A 92 -22.86 15.88 -21.52
CA TYR A 92 -21.72 14.99 -21.77
C TYR A 92 -21.38 14.91 -23.27
N GLU A 93 -22.37 14.71 -24.14
CA GLU A 93 -22.14 14.59 -25.59
C GLU A 93 -21.60 15.90 -26.18
N ARG A 94 -22.16 17.05 -25.80
CA ARG A 94 -21.64 18.36 -26.25
C ARG A 94 -20.23 18.61 -25.76
N ALA A 95 -19.97 18.34 -24.48
CA ALA A 95 -18.64 18.51 -23.90
C ALA A 95 -17.61 17.60 -24.56
N CYS A 96 -17.98 16.36 -24.90
CA CYS A 96 -17.13 15.45 -25.67
C CYS A 96 -16.78 16.03 -27.04
N VAL A 97 -17.74 16.62 -27.75
CA VAL A 97 -17.49 17.29 -29.04
C VAL A 97 -16.57 18.50 -28.86
N LYS A 98 -16.80 19.34 -27.84
CA LYS A 98 -15.98 20.53 -27.54
C LYS A 98 -14.53 20.19 -27.22
N VAL A 99 -14.31 19.10 -26.47
CA VAL A 99 -12.97 18.64 -26.06
C VAL A 99 -12.32 17.72 -27.11
N GLY A 100 -13.06 17.30 -28.15
CA GLY A 100 -12.55 16.41 -29.20
C GLY A 100 -12.39 14.95 -28.76
N VAL A 101 -13.20 14.50 -27.80
CA VAL A 101 -13.18 13.13 -27.25
C VAL A 101 -14.39 12.36 -27.75
N THR A 102 -14.21 11.07 -28.06
CA THR A 102 -15.34 10.23 -28.50
C THR A 102 -16.23 9.86 -27.31
N PRO A 103 -17.54 10.18 -27.34
CA PRO A 103 -18.45 9.86 -26.25
C PRO A 103 -18.51 8.36 -25.97
N ALA A 104 -18.28 7.97 -24.72
CA ALA A 104 -18.38 6.58 -24.30
C ALA A 104 -19.86 6.17 -24.16
N ARG A 105 -20.34 5.30 -25.06
CA ARG A 105 -21.74 4.80 -25.02
C ARG A 105 -22.11 4.11 -23.71
N CYS A 106 -21.15 3.50 -23.02
CA CYS A 106 -21.36 2.89 -21.71
C CYS A 106 -21.67 3.93 -20.62
N LEU A 107 -21.01 5.09 -20.65
CA LEU A 107 -21.21 6.18 -19.70
C LEU A 107 -22.61 6.81 -19.87
N LEU A 108 -23.02 7.08 -21.12
CA LEU A 108 -24.36 7.58 -21.44
C LEU A 108 -25.50 6.71 -20.89
N ARG A 109 -25.30 5.39 -20.86
CA ARG A 109 -26.27 4.44 -20.29
C ARG A 109 -26.26 4.44 -18.76
N LYS A 110 -25.12 4.69 -18.12
CA LYS A 110 -24.98 4.72 -16.65
C LYS A 110 -25.50 6.03 -16.03
N LEU A 111 -25.37 7.16 -16.74
CA LEU A 111 -25.85 8.48 -16.28
C LEU A 111 -27.36 8.54 -16.02
N ASP A 112 -28.14 7.66 -16.64
CA ASP A 112 -29.62 7.64 -16.58
C ASP A 112 -30.19 6.83 -15.41
N LYS A 113 -29.50 5.76 -15.03
CA LYS A 113 -30.07 4.67 -14.21
C LYS A 113 -29.19 4.25 -13.04
N GLY A 114 -27.96 4.77 -12.95
CA GLY A 114 -26.99 4.37 -11.94
C GLY A 114 -26.91 5.34 -10.77
N ARG A 115 -26.95 4.82 -9.54
CA ARG A 115 -26.47 5.54 -8.35
C ARG A 115 -24.94 5.54 -8.26
N ALA A 116 -24.31 4.51 -8.82
CA ALA A 116 -22.86 4.33 -8.85
C ALA A 116 -22.34 4.37 -10.28
N LEU A 117 -21.32 5.19 -10.51
CA LEU A 117 -20.65 5.35 -11.79
C LEU A 117 -19.26 4.70 -11.74
N ASP A 118 -19.18 3.44 -12.17
CA ASP A 118 -17.91 2.71 -12.30
C ASP A 118 -17.23 3.01 -13.66
N LEU A 119 -16.11 3.72 -13.59
CA LEU A 119 -15.23 4.12 -14.68
C LEU A 119 -13.78 3.63 -14.47
N LYS A 120 -13.60 2.44 -13.87
CA LYS A 120 -12.27 1.85 -13.73
C LYS A 120 -11.60 1.50 -15.07
N HIS A 121 -10.31 1.80 -15.21
CA HIS A 121 -9.48 1.42 -16.35
C HIS A 121 -10.03 1.86 -17.73
N TYR A 122 -10.74 2.99 -17.77
CA TYR A 122 -11.25 3.55 -19.03
C TYR A 122 -10.20 4.38 -19.77
N GLY A 123 -9.00 4.54 -19.20
CA GLY A 123 -7.97 5.40 -19.77
C GLY A 123 -8.38 6.86 -19.77
N LEU A 124 -9.15 7.29 -18.76
CA LEU A 124 -9.54 8.69 -18.62
C LEU A 124 -8.28 9.51 -18.31
N GLY A 125 -7.73 10.15 -19.33
CA GLY A 125 -6.74 11.20 -19.18
C GLY A 125 -7.37 12.51 -18.71
N PRO A 126 -6.55 13.55 -18.46
CA PRO A 126 -7.02 14.84 -17.94
C PRO A 126 -8.08 15.48 -18.83
N ARG A 127 -7.94 15.39 -20.17
CA ARG A 127 -8.92 15.96 -21.11
C ARG A 127 -10.23 15.19 -21.13
N SER A 128 -10.18 13.86 -21.07
CA SER A 128 -11.38 13.02 -21.16
C SER A 128 -12.22 13.01 -19.89
N VAL A 129 -11.68 13.45 -18.74
CA VAL A 129 -12.48 13.58 -17.51
C VAL A 129 -13.37 14.83 -17.52
N ILE A 130 -12.98 15.89 -18.25
CA ILE A 130 -13.72 17.16 -18.30
C ILE A 130 -15.19 16.98 -18.75
N PRO A 131 -15.48 16.26 -19.85
CA PRO A 131 -16.88 16.00 -20.20
C PRO A 131 -17.65 15.23 -19.13
N VAL A 132 -16.96 14.32 -18.42
CA VAL A 132 -17.57 13.51 -17.36
C VAL A 132 -17.92 14.39 -16.16
N THR A 133 -17.01 15.26 -15.72
CA THR A 133 -17.24 16.18 -14.60
C THR A 133 -18.37 17.16 -14.92
N MET A 134 -18.45 17.69 -16.15
CA MET A 134 -19.58 18.55 -16.56
C MET A 134 -20.93 17.86 -16.50
N ALA A 135 -21.00 16.62 -16.96
CA ALA A 135 -22.22 15.84 -16.88
C ALA A 135 -22.65 15.62 -15.42
N LEU A 136 -21.67 15.38 -14.55
CA LEU A 136 -21.87 15.14 -13.14
C LEU A 136 -22.24 16.41 -12.36
N MET A 137 -21.78 17.61 -12.75
CA MET A 137 -22.22 18.86 -12.11
C MET A 137 -23.75 19.03 -12.14
N ILE A 138 -24.39 18.59 -13.22
CA ILE A 138 -25.84 18.67 -13.39
C ILE A 138 -26.54 17.45 -12.79
N ASN A 139 -25.94 16.27 -12.91
CA ASN A 139 -26.55 15.02 -12.48
C ASN A 139 -26.76 14.98 -10.96
N ARG A 140 -28.01 14.70 -10.56
CA ARG A 140 -28.41 14.59 -9.14
C ARG A 140 -28.69 13.16 -8.68
N CYS A 141 -28.51 12.19 -9.56
CA CYS A 141 -28.80 10.78 -9.29
C CYS A 141 -27.57 9.99 -8.84
N ILE A 142 -26.38 10.39 -9.29
CA ILE A 142 -25.12 9.70 -8.99
C ILE A 142 -24.61 10.13 -7.62
N THR A 143 -24.37 9.15 -6.77
CA THR A 143 -23.86 9.32 -5.41
C THR A 143 -22.45 8.75 -5.25
N GLU A 144 -22.05 7.81 -6.13
CA GLU A 144 -20.76 7.13 -6.05
C GLU A 144 -20.04 7.17 -7.38
N ILE A 145 -18.73 7.44 -7.35
CA ILE A 145 -17.88 7.48 -8.54
C ILE A 145 -16.64 6.65 -8.28
N ASN A 146 -16.34 5.72 -9.18
CA ASN A 146 -15.10 4.96 -9.19
C ASN A 146 -14.28 5.30 -10.43
N LEU A 147 -13.11 5.91 -10.21
CA LEU A 147 -12.15 6.36 -11.22
C LEU A 147 -10.81 5.60 -11.10
N ARG A 148 -10.81 4.39 -10.52
CA ARG A 148 -9.62 3.54 -10.35
C ARG A 148 -8.85 3.33 -11.66
N GLY A 149 -7.53 3.45 -11.63
CA GLY A 149 -6.67 3.05 -12.75
C GLY A 149 -6.88 3.87 -14.02
N ASN A 150 -7.16 5.16 -13.87
CA ASN A 150 -7.12 6.14 -14.95
C ASN A 150 -5.83 6.98 -14.83
N CYS A 151 -5.53 7.83 -15.81
CA CYS A 151 -4.32 8.68 -15.78
C CYS A 151 -4.72 10.15 -15.65
N LEU A 152 -5.49 10.47 -14.60
CA LEU A 152 -6.11 11.79 -14.44
C LEU A 152 -5.09 12.92 -14.24
N GLY A 153 -3.99 12.67 -13.53
CA GLY A 153 -3.04 13.71 -13.11
C GLY A 153 -3.66 14.77 -12.20
N ALA A 154 -2.87 15.78 -11.84
CA ALA A 154 -3.32 16.90 -11.03
C ALA A 154 -4.44 17.71 -11.71
N SER A 155 -4.31 18.00 -13.01
CA SER A 155 -5.30 18.77 -13.77
C SER A 155 -6.67 18.08 -13.86
N GLY A 156 -6.68 16.75 -13.98
CA GLY A 156 -7.92 15.97 -13.93
C GLY A 156 -8.59 16.04 -12.54
N MET A 157 -7.78 16.11 -11.48
CA MET A 157 -8.28 16.28 -10.11
C MET A 157 -8.80 17.69 -9.85
N ALA A 158 -8.19 18.72 -10.43
CA ALA A 158 -8.72 20.09 -10.38
C ALA A 158 -10.15 20.15 -10.96
N CYS A 159 -10.40 19.47 -12.08
CA CYS A 159 -11.73 19.38 -12.66
C CYS A 159 -12.75 18.69 -11.73
N ILE A 160 -12.32 17.67 -10.99
CA ILE A 160 -13.16 16.96 -10.02
C ILE A 160 -13.41 17.83 -8.79
N GLN A 161 -12.41 18.59 -8.35
CA GLN A 161 -12.56 19.56 -7.27
C GLN A 161 -13.64 20.59 -7.62
N THR A 162 -13.57 21.24 -8.80
CA THR A 162 -14.60 22.20 -9.24
C THR A 162 -15.99 21.55 -9.31
N MET A 163 -16.08 20.32 -9.83
CA MET A 163 -17.34 19.58 -9.85
C MET A 163 -17.92 19.35 -8.45
N MET A 164 -17.07 19.06 -7.46
CA MET A 164 -17.48 18.80 -6.07
C MET A 164 -17.83 20.05 -5.28
N GLU A 165 -17.41 21.23 -5.74
CA GLU A 165 -17.85 22.53 -5.18
C GLU A 165 -19.33 22.78 -5.49
N ASP A 166 -19.78 22.42 -6.70
CA ASP A 166 -21.17 22.60 -7.13
C ASP A 166 -22.07 21.39 -6.84
N ASN A 167 -21.49 20.17 -6.83
CA ASN A 167 -22.22 18.93 -6.62
C ASN A 167 -22.16 18.43 -5.16
N ASN A 168 -23.31 18.46 -4.49
CA ASN A 168 -23.51 17.96 -3.12
C ASN A 168 -24.17 16.57 -3.06
N THR A 169 -24.34 15.89 -4.19
CA THR A 169 -24.97 14.56 -4.28
C THR A 169 -23.97 13.42 -4.24
N ILE A 170 -22.74 13.68 -4.68
CA ILE A 170 -21.66 12.69 -4.62
C ILE A 170 -21.15 12.59 -3.19
N ILE A 171 -21.19 11.36 -2.67
CA ILE A 171 -20.79 11.03 -1.30
C ILE A 171 -19.61 10.07 -1.27
N HIS A 172 -19.40 9.26 -2.33
CA HIS A 172 -18.32 8.28 -2.40
C HIS A 172 -17.46 8.52 -3.63
N ILE A 173 -16.16 8.77 -3.42
CA ILE A 173 -15.16 8.88 -4.48
C ILE A 173 -14.10 7.81 -4.26
N VAL A 174 -13.92 6.97 -5.26
CA VAL A 174 -12.93 5.89 -5.26
C VAL A 174 -11.96 6.15 -6.43
N GLN A 175 -10.77 6.66 -6.12
CA GLN A 175 -9.68 6.95 -7.06
C GLN A 175 -8.38 6.13 -6.80
N PRO A 176 -8.44 4.83 -6.46
CA PRO A 176 -7.25 4.08 -6.14
C PRO A 176 -6.45 3.77 -7.42
N GLY A 177 -5.13 3.90 -7.37
CA GLY A 177 -4.22 3.38 -8.40
C GLY A 177 -4.09 4.23 -9.67
N ALA A 178 -2.84 4.61 -9.97
CA ALA A 178 -2.34 5.12 -11.26
C ALA A 178 -2.89 6.45 -11.78
N ASN A 179 -3.68 7.19 -11.00
CA ASN A 179 -4.07 8.56 -11.35
C ASN A 179 -2.90 9.55 -11.27
N ASN A 180 -1.79 9.15 -10.62
CA ASN A 180 -0.53 9.91 -10.55
C ASN A 180 -0.78 11.39 -10.17
N LEU A 181 -1.60 11.58 -9.13
CA LEU A 181 -1.99 12.90 -8.64
C LEU A 181 -0.79 13.70 -8.13
N ARG A 182 0.16 13.02 -7.47
CA ARG A 182 1.35 13.63 -6.85
C ARG A 182 0.95 14.78 -5.90
N SER A 183 1.92 15.61 -5.51
CA SER A 183 1.72 16.68 -4.53
C SER A 183 0.79 17.81 -5.00
N GLU A 184 0.78 18.12 -6.29
CA GLU A 184 -0.13 19.12 -6.84
C GLU A 184 -1.59 18.67 -6.73
N GLY A 185 -1.87 17.42 -7.10
CA GLY A 185 -3.19 16.83 -6.91
C GLY A 185 -3.61 16.72 -5.45
N ALA A 186 -2.67 16.53 -4.50
CA ALA A 186 -2.97 16.51 -3.07
C ALA A 186 -3.59 17.84 -2.58
N THR A 187 -3.13 18.96 -3.12
CA THR A 187 -3.67 20.30 -2.80
C THR A 187 -5.11 20.45 -3.29
N HIS A 188 -5.41 19.96 -4.49
CA HIS A 188 -6.78 19.93 -5.01
C HIS A 188 -7.69 19.00 -4.21
N VAL A 189 -7.18 17.83 -3.78
CA VAL A 189 -7.93 16.91 -2.90
C VAL A 189 -8.21 17.56 -1.54
N ALA A 190 -7.22 18.19 -0.91
CA ALA A 190 -7.40 18.90 0.35
C ALA A 190 -8.47 20.01 0.22
N ARG A 191 -8.46 20.77 -0.88
CA ARG A 191 -9.46 21.79 -1.17
C ARG A 191 -10.84 21.21 -1.43
N MET A 192 -10.92 20.10 -2.16
CA MET A 192 -12.16 19.37 -2.40
C MET A 192 -12.79 18.92 -1.07
N ILE A 193 -11.99 18.36 -0.16
CA ILE A 193 -12.47 17.97 1.18
C ILE A 193 -12.89 19.23 1.96
N GLY A 194 -12.12 20.31 1.95
CA GLY A 194 -12.46 21.52 2.72
C GLY A 194 -13.73 22.26 2.23
N THR A 195 -14.05 22.17 0.93
CA THR A 195 -15.21 22.83 0.32
C THR A 195 -16.47 21.96 0.38
N ASN A 196 -16.32 20.68 0.08
CA ASN A 196 -17.44 19.74 0.06
C ASN A 196 -17.87 19.37 1.48
N LYS A 197 -19.18 19.29 1.71
CA LYS A 197 -19.76 18.95 3.02
C LYS A 197 -20.58 17.67 3.00
N THR A 198 -20.49 16.88 1.93
CA THR A 198 -21.32 15.69 1.71
C THR A 198 -20.52 14.41 1.57
N LEU A 199 -19.21 14.52 1.31
CA LEU A 199 -18.30 13.39 1.14
C LEU A 199 -18.26 12.51 2.40
N ARG A 200 -18.42 11.20 2.20
CA ARG A 200 -18.43 10.20 3.27
C ARG A 200 -17.32 9.17 3.12
N VAL A 201 -16.98 8.83 1.88
CA VAL A 201 -15.95 7.84 1.56
C VAL A 201 -15.00 8.45 0.55
N LEU A 202 -13.72 8.49 0.89
CA LEU A 202 -12.65 8.94 0.01
C LEU A 202 -11.55 7.90 -0.05
N ASP A 203 -11.34 7.32 -1.23
CA ASP A 203 -10.18 6.47 -1.51
C ASP A 203 -9.25 7.15 -2.51
N ILE A 204 -8.08 7.55 -2.03
CA ILE A 204 -7.01 8.20 -2.79
C ILE A 204 -5.69 7.44 -2.60
N SER A 205 -5.78 6.12 -2.45
CA SER A 205 -4.62 5.23 -2.38
C SER A 205 -3.83 5.17 -3.70
N GLU A 206 -2.54 4.82 -3.61
CA GLU A 206 -1.65 4.64 -4.77
C GLU A 206 -1.50 5.91 -5.66
N ASN A 207 -1.37 7.10 -5.06
CA ASN A 207 -1.29 8.38 -5.79
C ASN A 207 0.07 9.10 -5.70
N GLY A 208 1.03 8.52 -4.99
CA GLY A 208 2.38 9.04 -4.86
C GLY A 208 2.47 10.29 -3.99
N PHE A 209 1.59 10.43 -3.01
CA PHE A 209 1.68 11.51 -2.02
C PHE A 209 2.90 11.33 -1.13
N VAL A 210 3.52 12.45 -0.75
CA VAL A 210 4.73 12.49 0.08
C VAL A 210 4.46 13.21 1.40
N ASP A 211 5.44 13.25 2.30
CA ASP A 211 5.31 13.87 3.62
C ASP A 211 4.82 15.33 3.62
N ALA A 212 5.22 16.12 2.62
CA ALA A 212 4.80 17.51 2.50
C ALA A 212 3.28 17.65 2.30
N ASP A 213 2.64 16.65 1.68
CA ASP A 213 1.21 16.63 1.37
C ASP A 213 0.36 16.27 2.59
N ALA A 214 0.97 15.63 3.60
CA ALA A 214 0.25 15.20 4.80
C ALA A 214 -0.36 16.38 5.56
N VAL A 215 0.33 17.53 5.60
CA VAL A 215 -0.16 18.72 6.32
C VAL A 215 -1.47 19.23 5.73
N CYS A 216 -1.56 19.35 4.40
CA CYS A 216 -2.76 19.87 3.76
C CYS A 216 -3.92 18.87 3.83
N LEU A 217 -3.63 17.58 3.64
CA LEU A 217 -4.63 16.51 3.72
C LEU A 217 -5.16 16.34 5.15
N ALA A 218 -4.28 16.29 6.16
CA ALA A 218 -4.64 16.13 7.56
C ALA A 218 -5.56 17.28 8.02
N ARG A 219 -5.19 18.53 7.76
CA ARG A 219 -5.99 19.71 8.16
C ARG A 219 -7.36 19.76 7.47
N ALA A 220 -7.44 19.29 6.23
CA ALA A 220 -8.70 19.24 5.50
C ALA A 220 -9.64 18.19 6.09
N VAL A 221 -9.11 17.02 6.45
CA VAL A 221 -9.89 15.92 7.05
C VAL A 221 -10.30 16.22 8.48
N GLU A 222 -9.41 16.82 9.27
CA GLU A 222 -9.64 17.25 10.66
C GLU A 222 -10.97 18.01 10.81
N ASN A 223 -11.23 18.95 9.90
CA ASN A 223 -12.42 19.82 9.94
C ASN A 223 -13.66 19.22 9.25
N HIS A 224 -13.56 18.04 8.65
CA HIS A 224 -14.63 17.49 7.83
C HIS A 224 -15.65 16.70 8.68
N SER A 225 -16.90 17.18 8.71
CA SER A 225 -17.93 16.69 9.65
C SER A 225 -18.69 15.42 9.22
N ARG A 226 -18.42 14.85 8.04
CA ARG A 226 -19.15 13.68 7.51
C ARG A 226 -18.30 12.59 6.88
N LEU A 227 -16.97 12.74 6.86
CA LEU A 227 -16.08 11.80 6.21
C LEU A 227 -15.86 10.62 7.16
N THR A 228 -16.44 9.47 6.84
CA THR A 228 -16.41 8.28 7.71
C THR A 228 -15.33 7.29 7.28
N VAL A 229 -14.94 7.28 6.00
CA VAL A 229 -13.93 6.35 5.46
C VAL A 229 -12.87 7.11 4.67
N LEU A 230 -11.61 6.95 5.04
CA LEU A 230 -10.46 7.51 4.36
C LEU A 230 -9.42 6.43 4.05
N ASN A 231 -9.10 6.26 2.77
CA ASN A 231 -8.02 5.38 2.33
C ASN A 231 -6.88 6.19 1.68
N LEU A 232 -5.74 6.18 2.36
CA LEU A 232 -4.48 6.83 1.99
C LEU A 232 -3.35 5.80 1.80
N SER A 233 -3.71 4.52 1.63
CA SER A 233 -2.72 3.44 1.49
C SER A 233 -1.86 3.56 0.23
N HIS A 234 -0.72 2.87 0.23
CA HIS A 234 0.20 2.82 -0.92
C HIS A 234 0.68 4.21 -1.38
N ASN A 235 0.97 5.11 -0.45
CA ASN A 235 1.63 6.39 -0.73
C ASN A 235 3.04 6.37 -0.12
N ALA A 236 3.74 7.50 -0.15
CA ALA A 236 5.10 7.64 0.35
C ALA A 236 5.14 8.48 1.65
N PHE A 237 4.13 8.35 2.51
CA PHE A 237 4.13 9.01 3.83
C PHE A 237 5.14 8.35 4.77
N GLY A 238 6.11 9.12 5.24
CA GLY A 238 7.17 8.73 6.18
C GLY A 238 6.85 9.03 7.64
N ASP A 239 7.88 8.99 8.49
CA ASP A 239 7.77 9.39 9.89
C ASP A 239 7.40 10.87 10.12
N PRO A 240 7.78 11.87 9.30
CA PRO A 240 7.45 13.26 9.57
C PRO A 240 5.95 13.56 9.44
N SER A 241 5.27 12.88 8.52
CA SER A 241 3.83 13.04 8.31
C SER A 241 2.97 12.42 9.42
N ALA A 242 3.54 11.50 10.20
CA ALA A 242 2.83 10.80 11.26
C ALA A 242 2.28 11.74 12.33
N ALA A 243 3.01 12.80 12.70
CA ALA A 243 2.56 13.78 13.67
C ALA A 243 1.31 14.54 13.17
N CYS A 244 1.27 14.88 11.88
CA CYS A 244 0.10 15.54 11.28
C CYS A 244 -1.11 14.61 11.26
N PHE A 245 -0.92 13.34 10.90
CA PHE A 245 -2.01 12.37 10.92
C PHE A 245 -2.43 12.01 12.34
N SER A 246 -1.51 11.96 13.30
CA SER A 246 -1.81 11.75 14.72
C SER A 246 -2.72 12.84 15.25
N HIS A 247 -2.38 14.11 15.00
CA HIS A 247 -3.23 15.24 15.39
C HIS A 247 -4.61 15.19 14.70
N MET A 248 -4.64 14.88 13.40
CA MET A 248 -5.90 14.68 12.67
C MET A 248 -6.75 13.56 13.29
N ILE A 249 -6.13 12.44 13.69
CA ILE A 249 -6.85 11.32 14.32
C ILE A 249 -7.38 11.74 15.68
N ALA A 250 -6.59 12.39 16.53
CA ALA A 250 -7.00 12.82 17.86
C ALA A 250 -8.21 13.76 17.82
N GLU A 251 -8.19 14.78 16.96
CA GLU A 251 -9.23 15.81 16.89
C GLU A 251 -10.47 15.38 16.08
N ASN A 252 -10.34 14.42 15.15
CA ASN A 252 -11.46 14.04 14.30
C ASN A 252 -12.45 13.11 15.00
N GLY A 253 -13.63 13.65 15.33
CA GLY A 253 -14.73 12.90 15.98
C GLY A 253 -15.67 12.13 15.04
N VAL A 254 -15.39 12.01 13.75
CA VAL A 254 -16.33 11.45 12.75
C VAL A 254 -15.77 10.26 11.96
N LEU A 255 -14.47 10.22 11.74
CA LEU A 255 -13.81 9.21 10.93
C LEU A 255 -13.91 7.84 11.61
N GLU A 256 -14.50 6.87 10.93
CA GLU A 256 -14.72 5.52 11.46
C GLU A 256 -13.68 4.52 10.91
N ASP A 257 -13.26 4.67 9.65
CA ASP A 257 -12.33 3.77 8.99
C ASP A 257 -11.16 4.55 8.37
N LEU A 258 -9.94 4.26 8.82
CA LEU A 258 -8.71 4.87 8.30
C LEU A 258 -7.73 3.80 7.84
N ASN A 259 -7.35 3.87 6.56
CA ASN A 259 -6.34 3.00 5.97
C ASN A 259 -5.08 3.78 5.57
N LEU A 260 -4.00 3.50 6.30
CA LEU A 260 -2.65 4.03 6.13
C LEU A 260 -1.64 2.95 5.72
N SER A 261 -2.11 1.78 5.26
CA SER A 261 -1.23 0.67 4.89
C SER A 261 -0.29 0.98 3.73
N TRP A 262 0.83 0.25 3.62
CA TRP A 262 1.81 0.42 2.55
C TRP A 262 2.36 1.85 2.43
N ASN A 263 2.66 2.47 3.57
CA ASN A 263 3.41 3.72 3.65
C ASN A 263 4.77 3.43 4.33
N HIS A 264 5.44 4.47 4.79
CA HIS A 264 6.79 4.43 5.37
C HIS A 264 6.84 5.06 6.77
N PHE A 265 5.78 4.94 7.59
CA PHE A 265 5.75 5.52 8.94
C PHE A 265 6.86 5.02 9.86
N ARG A 266 7.36 3.80 9.65
CA ARG A 266 8.40 3.15 10.48
C ARG A 266 8.02 3.15 11.97
N VAL A 267 9.03 3.02 12.82
CA VAL A 267 8.89 2.96 14.28
C VAL A 267 8.38 4.28 14.84
N LYS A 268 9.04 5.41 14.53
CA LYS A 268 8.68 6.72 15.11
C LYS A 268 7.28 7.14 14.71
N GLY A 269 6.93 7.02 13.42
CA GLY A 269 5.59 7.39 12.98
C GLY A 269 4.50 6.49 13.57
N ALA A 270 4.79 5.21 13.82
CA ALA A 270 3.87 4.34 14.54
C ALA A 270 3.66 4.73 16.01
N GLN A 271 4.69 5.30 16.67
CA GLN A 271 4.54 5.82 18.03
C GLN A 271 3.63 7.04 18.06
N GLU A 272 3.89 8.03 17.21
CA GLU A 272 3.07 9.25 17.10
C GLU A 272 1.61 8.91 16.76
N LEU A 273 1.39 8.01 15.80
CA LEU A 273 0.04 7.57 15.44
C LEU A 273 -0.64 6.79 16.56
N GLY A 274 0.13 6.08 17.39
CA GLY A 274 -0.36 5.47 18.63
C GLY A 274 -0.92 6.51 19.59
N ASP A 275 -0.20 7.61 19.82
CA ASP A 275 -0.63 8.67 20.72
C ASP A 275 -1.95 9.30 20.25
N GLY A 276 -2.10 9.58 18.95
CA GLY A 276 -3.35 10.10 18.39
C GLY A 276 -4.52 9.12 18.48
N LEU A 277 -4.26 7.81 18.35
CA LEU A 277 -5.28 6.77 18.54
C LEU A 277 -5.75 6.68 20.00
N ALA A 278 -4.88 6.99 20.96
CA ALA A 278 -5.21 6.91 22.38
C ALA A 278 -6.31 7.92 22.77
N GLU A 279 -6.28 9.10 22.14
CA GLU A 279 -7.23 10.20 22.37
C GLU A 279 -8.49 10.13 21.50
N ASN A 280 -8.45 9.38 20.39
CA ASN A 280 -9.56 9.33 19.45
C ASN A 280 -10.78 8.54 19.98
N GLU A 281 -11.98 9.09 19.79
CA GLU A 281 -13.24 8.51 20.26
C GLU A 281 -14.18 8.02 19.13
N SER A 282 -13.76 8.07 17.87
CA SER A 282 -14.64 7.86 16.70
C SER A 282 -14.26 6.64 15.85
N LEU A 283 -12.95 6.36 15.77
CA LEU A 283 -12.38 5.39 14.85
C LEU A 283 -12.70 3.96 15.29
N LYS A 284 -13.25 3.17 14.35
CA LYS A 284 -13.60 1.76 14.52
C LYS A 284 -12.62 0.84 13.82
N SER A 285 -12.06 1.25 12.68
CA SER A 285 -11.05 0.49 11.96
C SER A 285 -9.80 1.31 11.65
N PHE A 286 -8.64 0.76 12.03
CA PHE A 286 -7.34 1.33 11.72
C PHE A 286 -6.43 0.30 11.04
N ASN A 287 -5.95 0.62 9.84
CA ASN A 287 -5.03 -0.23 9.11
C ASN A 287 -3.67 0.47 8.91
N MET A 288 -2.63 -0.10 9.52
CA MET A 288 -1.24 0.34 9.38
C MET A 288 -0.36 -0.82 8.89
N SER A 289 -0.92 -1.79 8.18
CA SER A 289 -0.13 -2.89 7.61
C SER A 289 0.98 -2.38 6.68
N TRP A 290 2.10 -3.10 6.59
CA TRP A 290 3.22 -2.79 5.69
C TRP A 290 3.91 -1.43 5.93
N ASN A 291 3.98 -0.95 7.19
CA ASN A 291 4.65 0.31 7.53
C ASN A 291 5.99 0.16 8.27
N GLY A 292 6.30 -1.06 8.73
CA GLY A 292 7.52 -1.33 9.49
C GLY A 292 7.50 -0.70 10.88
N ALA A 293 6.39 -0.82 11.60
CA ALA A 293 6.25 -0.31 12.97
C ALA A 293 7.25 -0.93 13.98
N GLU A 294 7.68 -2.18 13.74
CA GLU A 294 8.54 -2.97 14.63
C GLU A 294 7.97 -3.06 16.07
N ASP A 295 8.76 -3.58 17.01
CA ASP A 295 8.30 -3.82 18.39
C ASP A 295 7.95 -2.54 19.15
N LYS A 296 8.77 -1.48 19.00
CA LYS A 296 8.59 -0.22 19.73
C LYS A 296 7.36 0.56 19.26
N GLY A 297 7.10 0.58 17.95
CA GLY A 297 5.88 1.19 17.41
C GLY A 297 4.64 0.41 17.83
N THR A 298 4.72 -0.92 17.80
CA THR A 298 3.63 -1.80 18.26
C THR A 298 3.36 -1.64 19.76
N GLU A 299 4.39 -1.41 20.57
CA GLU A 299 4.26 -1.13 21.99
C GLU A 299 3.46 0.16 22.24
N ALA A 300 3.73 1.24 21.50
CA ALA A 300 2.95 2.48 21.59
C ALA A 300 1.48 2.27 21.18
N VAL A 301 1.23 1.53 20.09
CA VAL A 301 -0.13 1.14 19.68
C VAL A 301 -0.81 0.31 20.77
N GLY A 302 -0.09 -0.61 21.43
CA GLY A 302 -0.60 -1.35 22.58
C GLY A 302 -0.96 -0.46 23.77
N MET A 303 -0.16 0.57 24.05
CA MET A 303 -0.51 1.56 25.08
C MET A 303 -1.74 2.38 24.69
N ALA A 304 -1.87 2.77 23.42
CA ALA A 304 -3.03 3.48 22.90
C ALA A 304 -4.32 2.66 23.05
N LEU A 305 -4.26 1.36 22.77
CA LEU A 305 -5.39 0.44 22.93
C LEU A 305 -5.84 0.27 24.39
N ASN A 306 -5.00 0.56 25.39
CA ASN A 306 -5.45 0.56 26.79
C ASN A 306 -6.38 1.74 27.12
N GLN A 307 -6.24 2.85 26.39
CA GLN A 307 -7.00 4.08 26.62
C GLN A 307 -8.18 4.19 25.65
N ASN A 308 -7.99 3.73 24.42
CA ASN A 308 -9.01 3.75 23.39
C ASN A 308 -10.12 2.72 23.66
N SER A 309 -11.37 3.18 23.62
CA SER A 309 -12.57 2.36 23.87
C SER A 309 -13.49 2.22 22.66
N THR A 310 -13.07 2.67 21.47
CA THR A 310 -13.90 2.75 20.27
C THR A 310 -13.39 1.87 19.13
N LEU A 311 -12.08 1.65 19.07
CA LEU A 311 -11.42 0.89 18.02
C LEU A 311 -11.76 -0.59 18.11
N GLN A 312 -12.36 -1.11 17.04
CA GLN A 312 -12.83 -2.49 16.94
C GLN A 312 -11.91 -3.35 16.09
N HIS A 313 -11.24 -2.77 15.10
CA HIS A 313 -10.45 -3.50 14.13
C HIS A 313 -9.09 -2.84 13.92
N ILE A 314 -8.02 -3.58 14.24
CA ILE A 314 -6.65 -3.14 13.97
C ILE A 314 -5.93 -4.12 13.06
N ASP A 315 -5.27 -3.58 12.03
CA ASP A 315 -4.44 -4.35 11.11
C ASP A 315 -2.99 -3.85 11.13
N LEU A 316 -2.12 -4.72 11.67
CA LEU A 316 -0.68 -4.54 11.78
C LEU A 316 0.09 -5.61 10.97
N THR A 317 -0.53 -6.17 9.94
CA THR A 317 0.09 -7.17 9.06
C THR A 317 1.41 -6.65 8.45
N SER A 318 2.43 -7.49 8.35
CA SER A 318 3.73 -7.15 7.73
C SER A 318 4.43 -5.90 8.31
N ASN A 319 4.48 -5.77 9.64
CA ASN A 319 5.14 -4.65 10.33
C ASN A 319 6.48 -5.02 10.99
N ARG A 320 7.02 -6.22 10.71
CA ARG A 320 8.25 -6.76 11.34
C ARG A 320 8.14 -6.86 12.87
N ILE A 321 6.95 -7.18 13.35
CA ILE A 321 6.67 -7.34 14.78
C ILE A 321 7.25 -8.67 15.24
N SER A 322 8.00 -8.67 16.34
CA SER A 322 8.52 -9.87 16.99
C SER A 322 7.54 -10.42 18.02
N SER A 323 7.85 -11.59 18.58
CA SER A 323 7.13 -12.15 19.72
C SER A 323 6.99 -11.19 20.91
N LYS A 324 7.96 -10.28 21.12
CA LYS A 324 7.91 -9.28 22.19
C LYS A 324 6.86 -8.22 21.90
N GLY A 325 6.90 -7.60 20.72
CA GLY A 325 5.92 -6.58 20.33
C GLY A 325 4.50 -7.14 20.32
N PHE A 326 4.32 -8.37 19.83
CA PHE A 326 3.03 -9.05 19.85
C PHE A 326 2.52 -9.28 21.28
N LEU A 327 3.36 -9.74 22.21
CA LEU A 327 2.95 -9.90 23.60
C LEU A 327 2.56 -8.56 24.25
N THR A 328 3.28 -7.48 23.95
CA THR A 328 2.92 -6.13 24.45
C THR A 328 1.57 -5.67 23.91
N LEU A 329 1.26 -5.94 22.65
CA LEU A 329 -0.07 -5.67 22.07
C LEU A 329 -1.18 -6.43 22.82
N LEU A 330 -0.96 -7.72 23.11
CA LEU A 330 -1.96 -8.53 23.81
C LEU A 330 -2.18 -8.10 25.26
N LYS A 331 -1.15 -7.55 25.93
CA LYS A 331 -1.30 -7.02 27.29
C LYS A 331 -2.32 -5.88 27.39
N ALA A 332 -2.71 -5.27 26.28
CA ALA A 332 -3.74 -4.24 26.25
C ALA A 332 -5.17 -4.79 26.29
N LEU A 333 -5.35 -6.06 25.90
CA LEU A 333 -6.67 -6.70 25.77
C LEU A 333 -7.48 -6.81 27.08
N PRO A 334 -6.88 -7.08 28.27
CA PRO A 334 -7.66 -7.20 29.50
C PRO A 334 -8.44 -5.93 29.88
N HIS A 335 -8.01 -4.77 29.38
CA HIS A 335 -8.62 -3.46 29.65
C HIS A 335 -9.47 -2.95 28.49
N ASN A 336 -9.44 -3.60 27.33
CA ASN A 336 -10.14 -3.15 26.13
C ASN A 336 -11.34 -4.04 25.83
N GLU A 337 -12.55 -3.49 26.00
CA GLU A 337 -13.81 -4.18 25.73
C GLU A 337 -14.35 -3.95 24.31
N ALA A 338 -13.72 -3.06 23.53
CA ALA A 338 -14.16 -2.66 22.21
C ALA A 338 -13.50 -3.44 21.08
N LEU A 339 -12.26 -3.87 21.25
CA LEU A 339 -11.45 -4.48 20.21
C LEU A 339 -11.99 -5.87 19.83
N ARG A 340 -12.43 -6.01 18.59
CA ARG A 340 -13.03 -7.23 18.01
C ARG A 340 -12.06 -7.99 17.10
N SER A 341 -11.13 -7.31 16.43
CA SER A 341 -10.21 -7.93 15.47
C SER A 341 -8.79 -7.38 15.60
N ILE A 342 -7.84 -8.29 15.74
CA ILE A 342 -6.41 -8.01 15.61
C ILE A 342 -5.86 -8.83 14.44
N ARG A 343 -5.26 -8.15 13.46
CA ARG A 343 -4.46 -8.81 12.42
C ARG A 343 -2.99 -8.49 12.57
N VAL A 344 -2.18 -9.53 12.71
CA VAL A 344 -0.72 -9.43 12.83
C VAL A 344 -0.04 -10.43 11.91
N GLY A 345 -0.70 -10.81 10.80
CA GLY A 345 -0.13 -11.75 9.83
C GLY A 345 1.19 -11.25 9.23
N ARG A 346 1.97 -12.17 8.63
CA ARG A 346 3.26 -11.85 7.97
C ARG A 346 4.26 -11.09 8.86
N ASN A 347 4.24 -11.32 10.17
CA ASN A 347 5.19 -10.78 11.13
C ASN A 347 6.19 -11.85 11.61
N ASN A 348 7.26 -11.42 12.30
CA ASN A 348 8.34 -12.27 12.79
C ASN A 348 8.02 -12.85 14.17
N ILE A 349 6.83 -13.42 14.33
CA ILE A 349 6.39 -14.04 15.58
C ILE A 349 6.88 -15.49 15.59
N SER A 350 7.69 -15.84 16.58
CA SER A 350 8.17 -17.22 16.78
C SER A 350 7.06 -18.12 17.31
N THR A 351 7.18 -19.43 17.08
CA THR A 351 6.18 -20.38 17.61
C THR A 351 6.10 -20.30 19.14
N GLU A 352 7.23 -20.19 19.85
CA GLU A 352 7.23 -20.03 21.30
C GLU A 352 6.54 -18.73 21.74
N GLY A 353 6.75 -17.62 21.02
CA GLY A 353 6.04 -16.37 21.26
C GLY A 353 4.52 -16.51 21.11
N ALA A 354 4.09 -17.20 20.05
CA ALA A 354 2.68 -17.49 19.82
C ALA A 354 2.09 -18.42 20.88
N LYS A 355 2.84 -19.41 21.40
CA LYS A 355 2.40 -20.24 22.54
C LYS A 355 2.19 -19.42 23.80
N VAL A 356 3.13 -18.55 24.14
CA VAL A 356 3.03 -17.65 25.30
C VAL A 356 1.82 -16.71 25.14
N ALA A 357 1.62 -16.16 23.95
CA ALA A 357 0.46 -15.34 23.63
C ALA A 357 -0.87 -16.10 23.80
N VAL A 358 -0.96 -17.34 23.31
CA VAL A 358 -2.15 -18.19 23.48
C VAL A 358 -2.38 -18.52 24.96
N ALA A 359 -1.32 -18.85 25.70
CA ALA A 359 -1.41 -19.09 27.14
C ALA A 359 -1.91 -17.84 27.89
N PHE A 360 -1.45 -16.65 27.49
CA PHE A 360 -1.92 -15.38 28.05
C PHE A 360 -3.40 -15.14 27.73
N LEU A 361 -3.84 -15.35 26.50
CA LEU A 361 -5.25 -15.20 26.11
C LEU A 361 -6.18 -16.10 26.93
N LYS A 362 -5.75 -17.32 27.29
CA LYS A 362 -6.50 -18.23 28.18
C LYS A 362 -6.74 -17.66 29.58
N THR A 363 -5.90 -16.73 30.04
CA THR A 363 -6.06 -16.12 31.37
C THR A 363 -7.12 -15.01 31.39
N ILE A 364 -7.51 -14.50 30.23
CA ILE A 364 -8.46 -13.39 30.09
C ILE A 364 -9.88 -13.95 30.14
N ARG A 365 -10.65 -13.59 31.17
CA ARG A 365 -12.03 -14.09 31.34
C ARG A 365 -13.01 -13.50 30.33
N ASN A 366 -12.91 -12.19 30.07
CA ASN A 366 -13.84 -11.46 29.22
C ASN A 366 -13.11 -10.98 27.96
N LEU A 367 -12.81 -11.93 27.06
CA LEU A 367 -12.17 -11.61 25.79
C LEU A 367 -13.22 -11.09 24.79
N ALA A 368 -13.18 -9.79 24.52
CA ALA A 368 -13.98 -9.12 23.50
C ALA A 368 -13.57 -9.46 22.05
N LEU A 369 -12.40 -10.08 21.88
CA LEU A 369 -11.80 -10.38 20.59
C LEU A 369 -12.51 -11.54 19.88
N HIS A 370 -12.93 -11.30 18.64
CA HIS A 370 -13.56 -12.29 17.76
C HIS A 370 -12.64 -12.78 16.66
N LEU A 371 -11.65 -11.99 16.24
CA LEU A 371 -10.70 -12.38 15.19
C LEU A 371 -9.26 -12.12 15.64
N LEU A 372 -8.45 -13.18 15.65
CA LEU A 372 -7.00 -13.10 15.75
C LEU A 372 -6.37 -13.69 14.49
N ASP A 373 -5.82 -12.83 13.64
CA ASP A 373 -5.18 -13.25 12.40
C ASP A 373 -3.66 -13.36 12.56
N LEU A 374 -3.19 -14.62 12.55
CA LEU A 374 -1.79 -15.06 12.55
C LEU A 374 -1.39 -15.65 11.18
N SER A 375 -2.06 -15.25 10.09
CA SER A 375 -1.78 -15.78 8.75
C SER A 375 -0.36 -15.47 8.29
N ASP A 376 0.21 -16.39 7.51
CA ASP A 376 1.56 -16.31 6.94
C ASP A 376 2.68 -16.11 7.98
N ILE A 377 2.44 -16.49 9.24
CA ILE A 377 3.48 -16.64 10.28
C ILE A 377 3.99 -18.09 10.27
N ILE A 378 5.30 -18.27 10.46
CA ILE A 378 5.92 -19.59 10.53
C ILE A 378 5.64 -20.19 11.91
N LEU A 379 4.63 -21.06 11.97
CA LEU A 379 4.22 -21.78 13.18
C LEU A 379 4.43 -23.28 13.02
N ASN A 380 4.96 -23.92 14.06
CA ASN A 380 5.15 -25.36 14.13
C ASN A 380 3.84 -26.10 14.50
N SER A 381 3.82 -27.43 14.31
CA SER A 381 2.64 -28.25 14.61
C SER A 381 2.25 -28.30 16.09
N SER A 382 3.18 -27.94 16.99
CA SER A 382 2.94 -27.99 18.44
C SER A 382 1.98 -26.92 18.96
N ILE A 383 1.67 -25.89 18.17
CA ILE A 383 0.69 -24.86 18.56
C ILE A 383 -0.77 -25.32 18.35
N LYS A 384 -1.02 -26.28 17.45
CA LYS A 384 -2.36 -26.79 17.15
C LYS A 384 -3.17 -27.19 18.40
N PRO A 385 -2.66 -28.03 19.32
CA PRO A 385 -3.43 -28.39 20.52
C PRO A 385 -3.78 -27.16 21.37
N LEU A 386 -2.85 -26.21 21.51
CA LEU A 386 -3.08 -25.00 22.29
C LEU A 386 -4.15 -24.08 21.67
N LEU A 387 -4.22 -24.02 20.34
CA LEU A 387 -5.26 -23.28 19.63
C LEU A 387 -6.63 -23.93 19.75
N GLU A 388 -6.70 -25.25 19.68
CA GLU A 388 -7.97 -25.98 19.88
C GLU A 388 -8.48 -25.84 21.32
N GLU A 389 -7.59 -25.89 22.32
CA GLU A 389 -7.94 -25.56 23.70
C GLU A 389 -8.44 -24.11 23.84
N LEU A 390 -7.82 -23.15 23.15
CA LEU A 390 -8.25 -21.75 23.20
C LEU A 390 -9.64 -21.56 22.58
N LYS A 391 -9.94 -22.26 21.48
CA LYS A 391 -11.29 -22.27 20.87
C LYS A 391 -12.34 -22.93 21.77
N GLN A 392 -11.97 -23.95 22.55
CA GLN A 392 -12.89 -24.55 23.52
C GLN A 392 -13.26 -23.58 24.65
N MET A 393 -12.31 -22.75 25.09
CA MET A 393 -12.53 -21.72 26.11
C MET A 393 -13.27 -20.49 25.57
N HIS A 394 -12.96 -20.09 24.34
CA HIS A 394 -13.55 -18.93 23.65
C HIS A 394 -14.10 -19.37 22.29
N PRO A 395 -15.34 -19.89 22.22
CA PRO A 395 -15.92 -20.39 20.98
C PRO A 395 -16.15 -19.28 19.94
N ASP A 396 -16.30 -18.04 20.38
CA ASP A 396 -16.51 -16.87 19.49
C ASP A 396 -15.21 -16.38 18.85
N LEU A 397 -14.04 -16.84 19.33
CA LEU A 397 -12.74 -16.42 18.81
C LEU A 397 -12.35 -17.24 17.57
N GLN A 398 -12.35 -16.56 16.42
CA GLN A 398 -11.80 -17.07 15.17
C GLN A 398 -10.29 -16.79 15.13
N ILE A 399 -9.50 -17.85 14.96
CA ILE A 399 -8.06 -17.75 14.82
C ILE A 399 -7.67 -18.21 13.42
N SER A 400 -7.14 -17.29 12.63
CA SER A 400 -6.54 -17.61 11.35
C SER A 400 -5.04 -17.89 11.54
N TYR A 401 -4.55 -18.98 10.98
CA TYR A 401 -3.13 -19.34 11.03
C TYR A 401 -2.72 -20.11 9.75
N GLY A 402 -1.44 -20.06 9.40
CA GLY A 402 -0.93 -20.64 8.14
C GLY A 402 -1.16 -19.74 6.93
N TYR A 403 -1.01 -20.26 5.72
CA TYR A 403 -1.26 -19.52 4.48
C TYR A 403 -2.59 -19.93 3.87
N THR A 404 -3.26 -19.00 3.21
CA THR A 404 -4.45 -19.31 2.42
C THR A 404 -4.00 -19.77 1.03
N ASP A 405 -4.36 -21.01 0.66
CA ASP A 405 -4.12 -21.48 -0.71
C ASP A 405 -5.07 -20.80 -1.71
N SER A 406 -4.85 -21.00 -3.01
CA SER A 406 -5.66 -20.41 -4.09
C SER A 406 -7.15 -20.77 -4.03
N TYR A 407 -7.56 -21.71 -3.18
CA TYR A 407 -8.94 -22.17 -3.00
C TYR A 407 -9.57 -21.65 -1.71
N GLY A 408 -8.93 -20.70 -1.02
CA GLY A 408 -9.46 -20.10 0.21
C GLY A 408 -9.31 -20.99 1.43
N LYS A 409 -8.57 -22.11 1.35
CA LYS A 409 -8.33 -22.99 2.50
C LYS A 409 -7.05 -22.56 3.21
N HIS A 410 -7.14 -22.38 4.52
CA HIS A 410 -5.97 -22.20 5.36
C HIS A 410 -5.20 -23.52 5.43
N LYS A 411 -4.02 -23.54 4.80
CA LYS A 411 -3.04 -24.62 4.91
C LYS A 411 -1.91 -24.13 5.80
N MET A 412 -1.52 -24.96 6.76
CA MET A 412 -0.24 -24.74 7.42
C MET A 412 0.86 -24.85 6.36
N ARG A 413 1.81 -23.91 6.32
CA ARG A 413 3.03 -24.12 5.52
C ARG A 413 3.59 -25.48 5.92
N SER A 414 3.81 -26.39 4.96
CA SER A 414 4.51 -27.62 5.28
C SER A 414 5.85 -27.19 5.85
N TYR A 415 6.07 -27.56 7.09
CA TYR A 415 7.25 -27.20 7.84
C TYR A 415 8.46 -27.79 7.12
N ASP A 416 9.25 -26.94 6.47
CA ASP A 416 10.54 -27.35 5.91
C ASP A 416 11.53 -27.35 7.09
N MET A 417 11.51 -28.44 7.87
CA MET A 417 12.39 -28.62 9.05
C MET A 417 13.85 -28.51 8.62
N VAL A 418 14.10 -28.90 7.37
CA VAL A 418 15.39 -28.89 6.71
C VAL A 418 15.81 -27.44 6.42
N ALA A 419 14.93 -26.58 5.90
CA ALA A 419 15.26 -25.16 5.70
C ALA A 419 15.53 -24.41 7.00
N GLU A 420 14.81 -24.70 8.09
CA GLU A 420 15.07 -24.08 9.40
C GLU A 420 16.37 -24.60 10.03
N ALA A 421 16.62 -25.90 9.96
CA ALA A 421 17.89 -26.49 10.40
C ALA A 421 19.06 -25.86 9.63
N LEU A 422 18.98 -25.81 8.31
CA LEU A 422 19.99 -25.19 7.45
C LEU A 422 20.14 -23.69 7.72
N SER A 423 19.05 -22.94 7.94
CA SER A 423 19.13 -21.51 8.24
C SER A 423 19.78 -21.25 9.60
N THR A 424 19.47 -22.06 10.60
CA THR A 424 20.04 -21.93 11.96
C THR A 424 21.53 -22.25 11.95
N MET A 425 21.93 -23.30 11.22
CA MET A 425 23.33 -23.64 11.00
C MET A 425 24.07 -22.57 10.19
N GLN A 426 23.42 -22.00 9.16
CA GLN A 426 23.99 -20.89 8.37
C GLN A 426 24.17 -19.61 9.20
N SER A 427 23.24 -19.28 10.09
CA SER A 427 23.39 -18.15 11.01
C SER A 427 24.56 -18.36 11.98
N PHE A 428 24.70 -19.55 12.56
CA PHE A 428 25.86 -19.91 13.40
C PHE A 428 27.18 -19.80 12.62
N CYS A 429 27.20 -20.28 11.37
CA CYS A 429 28.35 -20.16 10.49
C CYS A 429 28.75 -18.70 10.24
N GLN A 430 27.76 -17.82 10.00
CA GLN A 430 27.99 -16.39 9.79
C GLN A 430 28.52 -15.69 11.04
N GLU A 431 27.95 -15.97 12.21
CA GLU A 431 28.38 -15.39 13.49
C GLU A 431 29.81 -15.81 13.85
N ASN A 432 30.17 -17.07 13.59
CA ASN A 432 31.49 -17.63 13.88
C ASN A 432 32.49 -17.51 12.71
N LYS A 433 32.10 -16.87 11.60
CA LYS A 433 32.88 -16.72 10.37
C LYS A 433 33.46 -18.04 9.83
N ILE A 434 32.71 -19.12 9.98
CA ILE A 434 33.06 -20.44 9.47
C ILE A 434 32.14 -20.81 8.31
N GLN A 435 32.60 -21.68 7.42
CA GLN A 435 31.74 -22.21 6.36
C GLN A 435 30.92 -23.38 6.89
N LEU A 436 29.80 -23.69 6.23
CA LEU A 436 28.94 -24.83 6.61
C LEU A 436 29.75 -26.14 6.59
N VAL A 437 30.63 -26.33 5.59
CA VAL A 437 31.52 -27.50 5.52
C VAL A 437 32.46 -27.58 6.73
N GLU A 438 33.04 -26.46 7.14
CA GLU A 438 33.92 -26.38 8.32
C GLU A 438 33.19 -26.67 9.63
N MET A 439 31.90 -26.30 9.71
CA MET A 439 31.06 -26.64 10.85
C MET A 439 30.79 -28.14 10.94
N PHE A 440 30.50 -28.79 9.82
CA PHE A 440 30.31 -30.24 9.77
C PHE A 440 31.62 -30.98 10.12
N ALA A 441 32.77 -30.48 9.66
CA ALA A 441 34.09 -31.06 10.01
C ALA A 441 34.46 -30.94 11.49
N ARG A 442 33.84 -30.01 12.23
CA ARG A 442 34.02 -29.91 13.69
C ARG A 442 33.13 -30.86 14.47
N PHE A 443 32.04 -31.32 13.87
CA PHE A 443 31.10 -32.24 14.52
C PHE A 443 31.50 -33.70 14.26
N ASP A 444 32.27 -33.94 13.21
CA ASP A 444 32.91 -35.22 12.87
C ASP A 444 34.00 -35.52 13.91
N ALA A 445 33.65 -36.30 14.94
CA ALA A 445 34.50 -36.55 16.10
C ALA A 445 35.52 -37.67 15.83
N ASP A 446 35.17 -38.60 14.93
CA ASP A 446 36.00 -39.74 14.56
C ASP A 446 36.83 -39.51 13.27
N GLY A 447 36.56 -38.43 12.53
CA GLY A 447 37.27 -38.04 11.31
C GLY A 447 36.87 -38.90 10.10
N SER A 448 35.70 -39.53 10.14
CA SER A 448 35.19 -40.46 9.14
C SER A 448 34.75 -39.79 7.85
N THR A 449 34.70 -38.45 7.80
CA THR A 449 34.17 -37.66 6.67
C THR A 449 32.69 -37.91 6.37
N SER A 450 31.99 -38.53 7.31
CA SER A 450 30.53 -38.62 7.40
C SER A 450 30.11 -38.08 8.77
N LEU A 451 28.82 -37.85 8.96
CA LEU A 451 28.27 -37.40 10.23
C LEU A 451 27.13 -38.31 10.65
N THR A 452 27.38 -39.09 11.70
CA THR A 452 26.34 -39.91 12.32
C THR A 452 25.34 -39.04 13.07
N ARG A 453 24.14 -39.59 13.32
CA ARG A 453 23.10 -38.90 14.10
C ARG A 453 23.59 -38.51 15.49
N GLU A 454 24.39 -39.37 16.11
CA GLU A 454 24.96 -39.19 17.44
C GLU A 454 25.94 -38.03 17.45
N GLU A 455 26.91 -38.01 16.52
CA GLU A 455 27.90 -36.94 16.37
C GLU A 455 27.26 -35.60 16.04
N PHE A 456 26.25 -35.60 15.17
CA PHE A 456 25.52 -34.39 14.83
C PHE A 456 24.78 -33.82 16.05
N ASN A 457 24.15 -34.66 16.87
CA ASN A 457 23.48 -34.21 18.09
C ASN A 457 24.45 -33.77 19.18
N GLU A 458 25.62 -34.42 19.30
CA GLU A 458 26.66 -34.03 20.24
C GLU A 458 27.32 -32.70 19.84
N GLY A 459 27.66 -32.54 18.57
CA GLY A 459 28.19 -31.29 18.02
C GLY A 459 27.22 -30.13 18.20
N LEU A 460 25.91 -30.34 17.99
CA LEU A 460 24.88 -29.33 18.24
C LEU A 460 24.79 -28.93 19.73
N LYS A 461 24.93 -29.89 20.65
CA LYS A 461 24.93 -29.62 22.10
C LYS A 461 26.18 -28.84 22.52
N GLU A 462 27.34 -29.21 22.00
CA GLU A 462 28.61 -28.55 22.31
C GLU A 462 28.64 -27.12 21.74
N ALA A 463 28.17 -26.94 20.51
CA ALA A 463 28.05 -25.63 19.86
C ALA A 463 26.89 -24.77 20.40
N LYS A 464 26.08 -25.29 21.33
CA LYS A 464 24.89 -24.64 21.92
C LYS A 464 23.89 -24.16 20.86
N ILE A 465 23.76 -24.91 19.76
CA ILE A 465 22.86 -24.56 18.66
C ILE A 465 21.46 -25.09 19.00
N PRO A 466 20.40 -24.25 18.94
CA PRO A 466 19.07 -24.61 19.41
C PRO A 466 18.29 -25.44 18.37
N LEU A 467 18.83 -26.58 17.96
CA LEU A 467 18.15 -27.55 17.10
C LEU A 467 17.65 -28.75 17.90
N THR A 468 16.42 -29.21 17.62
CA THR A 468 15.85 -30.40 18.28
C THR A 468 16.18 -31.67 17.50
N THR A 469 16.12 -32.84 18.15
CA THR A 469 16.39 -34.14 17.50
C THR A 469 15.50 -34.39 16.28
N GLN A 470 14.27 -33.87 16.27
CA GLN A 470 13.38 -33.96 15.10
C GLN A 470 13.85 -33.13 13.89
N HIS A 471 14.60 -32.04 14.12
CA HIS A 471 15.22 -31.27 13.03
C HIS A 471 16.38 -32.06 12.41
N VAL A 472 17.16 -32.74 13.25
CA VAL A 472 18.27 -33.60 12.82
C VAL A 472 17.72 -34.77 12.00
N ASP A 473 16.70 -35.46 12.50
CA ASP A 473 16.12 -36.61 11.81
C ASP A 473 15.62 -36.26 10.40
N LYS A 474 14.91 -35.13 10.26
CA LYS A 474 14.44 -34.67 8.95
C LYS A 474 15.55 -34.14 8.05
N LEU A 475 16.61 -33.57 8.62
CA LEU A 475 17.76 -33.09 7.88
C LEU A 475 18.55 -34.27 7.30
N ILE A 476 18.74 -35.34 8.10
CA ILE A 476 19.32 -36.60 7.66
C ILE A 476 18.44 -37.20 6.56
N GLU A 477 17.14 -37.37 6.77
CA GLU A 477 16.20 -37.93 5.75
C GLU A 477 16.21 -37.20 4.39
N GLU A 478 16.57 -35.92 4.33
CA GLU A 478 16.65 -35.17 3.06
C GLU A 478 18.06 -35.09 2.44
N LEU A 479 19.12 -35.20 3.25
CA LEU A 479 20.50 -35.11 2.78
C LEU A 479 21.10 -36.48 2.49
N ASP A 480 20.72 -37.50 3.26
CA ASP A 480 21.05 -38.91 3.09
C ASP A 480 20.38 -39.45 1.81
N LYS A 481 21.14 -39.50 0.72
CA LYS A 481 20.66 -39.90 -0.61
C LYS A 481 20.85 -41.38 -0.88
N ASP A 482 21.76 -42.03 -0.18
CA ASP A 482 22.05 -43.45 -0.35
C ASP A 482 21.38 -44.33 0.73
N GLY A 483 20.78 -43.71 1.75
CA GLY A 483 19.95 -44.33 2.78
C GLY A 483 20.75 -44.95 3.93
N ASP A 484 22.01 -44.54 4.12
CA ASP A 484 22.91 -45.10 5.12
C ASP A 484 22.74 -44.50 6.53
N LYS A 485 21.90 -43.45 6.65
CA LYS A 485 21.57 -42.67 7.86
C LYS A 485 22.70 -41.79 8.38
N GLU A 486 23.70 -41.54 7.57
CA GLU A 486 24.78 -40.59 7.83
C GLU A 486 24.63 -39.39 6.86
N ILE A 487 25.33 -38.29 7.14
CA ILE A 487 25.40 -37.16 6.20
C ILE A 487 26.84 -37.04 5.71
N ASP A 488 27.06 -37.40 4.46
CA ASP A 488 28.37 -37.28 3.84
C ASP A 488 28.69 -35.84 3.43
N PHE A 489 29.98 -35.46 3.49
CA PHE A 489 30.44 -34.19 2.92
C PHE A 489 30.10 -34.05 1.43
N SER A 490 30.04 -35.16 0.71
CA SER A 490 29.69 -35.20 -0.72
C SER A 490 28.19 -34.89 -0.93
N GLU A 491 27.32 -35.38 -0.06
CA GLU A 491 25.88 -35.16 -0.10
C GLU A 491 25.51 -33.72 0.27
N LEU A 492 26.23 -33.13 1.22
CA LEU A 492 26.09 -31.73 1.62
C LEU A 492 26.33 -30.77 0.44
N VAL A 493 27.35 -31.05 -0.38
CA VAL A 493 27.70 -30.25 -1.56
C VAL A 493 26.66 -30.43 -2.68
N ILE A 494 26.14 -31.64 -2.88
CA ILE A 494 25.12 -31.92 -3.90
C ILE A 494 23.76 -31.29 -3.48
N GLY A 495 23.40 -31.31 -2.20
CA GLY A 495 22.20 -30.65 -1.68
C GLY A 495 22.23 -29.11 -1.83
N ALA A 496 23.41 -28.50 -1.60
CA ALA A 496 23.62 -27.06 -1.82
C ALA A 496 23.59 -26.68 -3.32
N GLY A 497 24.16 -27.53 -4.19
CA GLY A 497 24.15 -27.35 -5.65
C GLY A 497 22.76 -27.52 -6.30
N GLN A 498 21.87 -28.32 -5.72
CA GLN A 498 20.52 -28.50 -6.27
C GLN A 498 19.58 -27.31 -5.99
N LYS A 499 19.82 -26.51 -4.94
CA LYS A 499 19.11 -25.23 -4.72
C LYS A 499 19.55 -24.16 -5.72
N SER A 500 20.80 -24.17 -6.19
CA SER A 500 21.24 -23.29 -7.29
C SER A 500 20.73 -23.76 -8.65
N GLU A 501 20.66 -25.07 -8.91
CA GLU A 501 20.05 -25.60 -10.13
C GLU A 501 18.53 -25.38 -10.22
N ARG A 502 17.78 -25.46 -9.11
CA ARG A 502 16.35 -25.12 -9.11
C ARG A 502 16.11 -23.62 -9.32
N LYS A 503 17.03 -22.74 -8.90
CA LYS A 503 17.03 -21.31 -9.26
C LYS A 503 17.44 -21.09 -10.73
N ALA A 504 18.40 -21.87 -11.25
CA ALA A 504 18.84 -21.80 -12.63
C ALA A 504 17.79 -22.34 -13.62
N LYS A 505 17.08 -23.43 -13.29
CA LYS A 505 15.97 -23.99 -14.07
C LYS A 505 14.73 -23.10 -14.10
N LYS A 506 14.50 -22.30 -13.05
CA LYS A 506 13.45 -21.26 -13.05
C LYS A 506 13.81 -20.04 -13.89
N LEU A 507 15.11 -19.82 -14.16
CA LEU A 507 15.62 -18.80 -15.08
C LEU A 507 15.60 -19.28 -16.54
N THR A 508 15.77 -20.59 -16.79
CA THR A 508 15.81 -21.19 -18.14
C THR A 508 14.45 -21.59 -18.73
N MET A 509 13.35 -21.51 -17.97
CA MET A 509 11.98 -21.59 -18.54
C MET A 509 11.37 -20.22 -18.89
N LYS A 510 12.20 -19.16 -18.93
CA LYS A 510 11.86 -17.86 -19.53
C LYS A 510 12.91 -17.42 -20.56
N LEU A 511 13.34 -18.36 -21.40
CA LEU A 511 13.95 -18.07 -22.69
C LEU A 511 13.03 -18.60 -23.79
#